data_AF-A0A6J8EAP6-F1
#
_entry.id   AF-A0A6J8EAP6-F1
#
_cell.length_a   1.000
_cell.length_b   1.000
_cell.length_c   1.000
_cell.angle_alpha   90.00
_cell.angle_beta   90.00
_cell.angle_gamma   90.00
#
_symmetry.space_group_name_H-M   'P 1'
#
loop_
_entity.id
_entity.type
_entity.pdbx_description
1 polymer ?
#
loop_
_entity_poly.entity_id
_entity_poly.type
_entity_poly.pdbx_seq_one_letter_code
_entity_poly.pdbx_strand_id
1 'polypeptide(L)'
;MERFGTSTRQDIDDKRRNIHSEKTQKSNNLSAKLFREYVTSKNHEADFESFTTQRLDEALSHFYLDARKTDGSMYKTSSLESIRHGLNRHLKAPPNNKEFDIIKDAAFRYVNMSYDAARAELKQAGKGNVEHYPIIQESDRETLYKSVYLSTQTPTGLFNKVQYDIRLYFCRRGAENMHTMTKSTFALKTDPNTGMRYIEKILDELTKNHRGYDKETTSGVMP
;
A
#
# COMPACT_ATOMS: atom_id res chain seq x y z
N MET A 1 -34.91 -2.62 -21.51
CA MET A 1 -33.80 -2.48 -20.55
C MET A 1 -33.69 -1.01 -20.20
N GLU A 2 -33.72 -0.66 -18.91
CA GLU A 2 -33.45 0.72 -18.49
C GLU A 2 -31.98 1.05 -18.72
N ARG A 3 -31.75 2.21 -19.34
CA ARG A 3 -30.39 2.73 -19.64
C ARG A 3 -29.60 3.05 -18.38
N PHE A 4 -30.27 3.34 -17.26
CA PHE A 4 -29.66 3.81 -16.02
C PHE A 4 -30.10 2.94 -14.85
N GLY A 5 -29.15 2.45 -14.06
CA GLY A 5 -29.44 1.72 -12.84
C GLY A 5 -29.78 2.67 -11.68
N THR A 6 -30.57 2.17 -10.72
CA THR A 6 -30.85 2.87 -9.45
C THR A 6 -29.99 2.24 -8.36
N SER A 7 -29.17 3.04 -7.66
CA SER A 7 -28.44 2.60 -6.46
C SER A 7 -29.11 3.18 -5.22
N THR A 8 -29.34 2.37 -4.20
CA THR A 8 -29.84 2.84 -2.92
C THR A 8 -28.76 3.63 -2.16
N ARG A 9 -29.14 4.39 -1.13
CA ARG A 9 -28.18 5.05 -0.24
C ARG A 9 -27.21 4.04 0.40
N GLN A 10 -27.72 2.87 0.78
CA GLN A 10 -26.92 1.78 1.31
C GLN A 10 -25.88 1.30 0.29
N ASP A 11 -26.28 1.09 -0.97
CA ASP A 11 -25.35 0.67 -2.03
C ASP A 11 -24.24 1.70 -2.27
N ILE A 12 -24.58 3.00 -2.20
CA ILE A 12 -23.62 4.10 -2.35
C ILE A 12 -22.62 4.08 -1.20
N ASP A 13 -23.09 3.94 0.04
CA ASP A 13 -22.24 3.92 1.22
C ASP A 13 -21.37 2.66 1.27
N ASP A 14 -21.88 1.51 0.84
CA ASP A 14 -21.11 0.25 0.74
C ASP A 14 -20.01 0.36 -0.31
N LYS A 15 -20.32 0.92 -1.48
CA LYS A 15 -19.33 1.20 -2.53
C LYS A 15 -18.25 2.16 -2.04
N ARG A 16 -18.64 3.21 -1.29
CA ARG A 16 -17.69 4.17 -0.68
C ARG A 16 -16.81 3.53 0.40
N ARG A 17 -17.37 2.67 1.25
CA ARG A 17 -16.61 1.93 2.27
C ARG A 17 -15.55 1.01 1.66
N ASN A 18 -15.85 0.43 0.50
CA ASN A 18 -14.97 -0.49 -0.22
C ASN A 18 -13.97 0.18 -1.17
N ILE A 19 -13.86 1.52 -1.15
CA ILE A 19 -12.84 2.26 -1.92
C ILE A 19 -11.43 1.81 -1.49
N HIS A 20 -11.23 1.63 -0.19
CA HIS A 20 -9.96 1.15 0.36
C HIS A 20 -9.98 -0.36 0.57
N SER A 21 -8.83 -1.01 0.37
CA SER A 21 -8.70 -2.44 0.67
C SER A 21 -8.85 -2.70 2.17
N GLU A 22 -9.36 -3.88 2.54
CA GLU A 22 -9.49 -4.28 3.96
C GLU A 22 -8.17 -4.14 4.73
N LYS A 23 -7.04 -4.46 4.10
CA LYS A 23 -5.70 -4.27 4.67
C LYS A 23 -5.43 -2.79 5.00
N THR A 24 -5.84 -1.87 4.13
CA THR A 24 -5.71 -0.43 4.36
C THR A 24 -6.58 0.00 5.53
N GLN A 25 -7.81 -0.51 5.60
CA GLN A 25 -8.75 -0.19 6.69
C GLN A 25 -8.23 -0.68 8.04
N LYS A 26 -7.68 -1.90 8.10
CA LYS A 26 -6.97 -2.43 9.28
C LYS A 26 -5.78 -1.54 9.69
N SER A 27 -4.98 -1.08 8.72
CA SER A 27 -3.86 -0.17 9.00
C SER A 27 -4.31 1.19 9.54
N ASN A 28 -5.41 1.74 9.02
CA ASN A 28 -5.98 2.99 9.52
C ASN A 28 -6.47 2.82 10.96
N ASN A 29 -7.22 1.74 11.23
CA ASN A 29 -7.73 1.42 12.56
C ASN A 29 -6.60 1.20 13.57
N LEU A 30 -5.49 0.58 13.15
CA LEU A 30 -4.30 0.43 13.99
C LEU A 30 -3.68 1.79 14.35
N SER A 31 -3.63 2.72 13.38
CA SER A 31 -3.13 4.08 13.62
C SER A 31 -4.02 4.83 14.62
N ALA A 32 -5.34 4.71 14.46
CA ALA A 32 -6.32 5.28 15.40
C ALA A 32 -6.23 4.65 16.79
N LYS A 33 -6.06 3.33 16.88
CA LYS A 33 -5.84 2.62 18.15
C LYS A 33 -4.60 3.15 18.87
N LEU A 34 -3.48 3.29 18.17
CA LEU A 34 -2.23 3.81 18.73
C LEU A 34 -2.41 5.24 19.29
N PHE A 35 -3.07 6.13 18.54
CA PHE A 35 -3.32 7.49 19.01
C PHE A 35 -4.28 7.51 20.20
N ARG A 36 -5.31 6.66 20.21
CA ARG A 36 -6.21 6.50 21.36
C ARG A 36 -5.48 6.04 22.62
N GLU A 37 -4.59 5.05 22.50
CA GLU A 37 -3.76 4.59 23.60
C GLU A 37 -2.88 5.73 24.14
N TYR A 38 -2.28 6.52 23.24
CA TYR A 38 -1.49 7.69 23.62
C TYR A 38 -2.32 8.73 24.39
N VAL A 39 -3.46 9.16 23.84
CA VAL A 39 -4.33 10.17 24.46
C VAL A 39 -4.81 9.68 25.84
N THR A 40 -5.19 8.40 25.95
CA THR A 40 -5.58 7.78 27.22
C THR A 40 -4.41 7.79 28.22
N SER A 41 -3.18 7.50 27.79
CA SER A 41 -2.00 7.51 28.66
C SER A 41 -1.64 8.89 29.23
N LYS A 42 -2.11 9.96 28.56
CA LYS A 42 -1.93 11.35 29.01
C LYS A 42 -3.11 11.85 29.87
N ASN A 43 -3.96 10.94 30.37
CA ASN A 43 -5.16 11.23 31.15
C ASN A 43 -6.17 12.12 30.42
N HIS A 44 -6.26 11.98 29.10
CA HIS A 44 -7.29 12.63 28.29
C HIS A 44 -8.39 11.63 27.90
N GLU A 45 -9.54 12.17 27.50
CA GLU A 45 -10.65 11.37 26.97
C GLU A 45 -10.20 10.56 25.74
N ALA A 46 -10.49 9.26 25.75
CA ALA A 46 -10.07 8.33 24.70
C ALA A 46 -10.77 8.57 23.35
N ASP A 47 -11.88 9.29 23.34
CA ASP A 47 -12.66 9.61 22.15
C ASP A 47 -12.08 10.84 21.43
N PHE A 48 -10.88 10.69 20.88
CA PHE A 48 -10.22 11.78 20.15
C PHE A 48 -10.99 12.17 18.88
N GLU A 49 -11.87 11.30 18.37
CA GLU A 49 -12.71 11.60 17.23
C GLU A 49 -13.75 12.70 17.52
N SER A 50 -14.13 12.94 18.77
CA SER A 50 -15.02 14.04 19.14
C SER A 50 -14.28 15.34 19.48
N PHE A 51 -12.95 15.36 19.46
CA PHE A 51 -12.17 16.56 19.76
C PHE A 51 -12.48 17.71 18.81
N THR A 52 -12.42 18.93 19.34
CA THR A 52 -12.38 20.14 18.53
C THR A 52 -11.09 20.16 17.70
N THR A 53 -11.10 20.87 16.58
CA THR A 53 -9.93 21.00 15.70
C THR A 53 -8.69 21.47 16.46
N GLN A 54 -8.84 22.45 17.37
CA GLN A 54 -7.75 22.96 18.20
C GLN A 54 -7.18 21.90 19.13
N ARG A 55 -8.05 21.17 19.85
CA ARG A 55 -7.61 20.11 20.78
C ARG A 55 -6.94 18.96 20.03
N LEU A 56 -7.44 18.63 18.84
CA LEU A 56 -6.87 17.58 18.01
C LEU A 56 -5.49 17.99 17.46
N ASP A 57 -5.32 19.24 17.01
CA ASP A 57 -4.03 19.79 16.55
C ASP A 57 -2.97 19.76 17.66
N GLU A 58 -3.34 20.17 18.88
CA GLU A 58 -2.47 20.11 20.05
C GLU A 58 -2.08 18.66 20.41
N ALA A 59 -3.07 17.77 20.55
CA ALA A 59 -2.83 16.38 20.92
C ALA A 59 -1.96 15.64 19.88
N LEU A 60 -2.20 15.87 18.58
CA LEU A 60 -1.38 15.27 17.53
C LEU A 60 0.04 15.86 17.48
N SER A 61 0.20 17.15 17.80
CA SER A 61 1.52 17.81 17.87
C SER A 61 2.42 17.09 18.88
N HIS A 62 1.90 16.84 20.08
CA HIS A 62 2.62 16.08 21.10
C HIS A 62 2.82 14.63 20.69
N PHE A 63 1.80 13.98 20.13
CA PHE A 63 1.88 12.59 19.71
C PHE A 63 3.05 12.33 18.74
N TYR A 64 3.25 13.18 17.72
CA TYR A 64 4.33 12.93 16.75
C TYR A 64 5.74 12.99 17.35
N LEU A 65 5.93 13.79 18.40
CA LEU A 65 7.21 13.90 19.12
C LEU A 65 7.37 12.78 20.15
N ASP A 66 6.28 12.40 20.81
CA ASP A 66 6.26 11.42 21.90
C ASP A 66 6.16 9.97 21.43
N ALA A 67 5.67 9.70 20.20
CA ALA A 67 5.35 8.36 19.76
C ALA A 67 6.57 7.42 19.82
N ARG A 68 6.43 6.31 20.55
CA ARG A 68 7.40 5.22 20.65
C ARG A 68 6.72 3.88 20.46
N LYS A 69 7.50 2.87 20.09
CA LYS A 69 7.03 1.48 20.07
C LYS A 69 6.84 0.95 21.51
N THR A 70 6.24 -0.22 21.63
CA THR A 70 6.03 -0.92 22.92
C THR A 70 7.33 -1.19 23.67
N ASP A 71 8.46 -1.33 22.98
CA ASP A 71 9.80 -1.52 23.55
C ASP A 71 10.50 -0.19 23.92
N GLY A 72 9.81 0.95 23.78
CA GLY A 72 10.34 2.29 24.02
C GLY A 72 11.20 2.84 22.88
N SER A 73 11.49 2.06 21.83
CA SER A 73 12.30 2.51 20.70
C SER A 73 11.55 3.47 19.78
N MET A 74 12.29 4.33 19.09
CA MET A 74 11.76 5.24 18.08
C MET A 74 11.22 4.48 16.85
N TYR A 75 10.17 5.02 16.25
CA TYR A 75 9.63 4.56 14.96
C TYR A 75 10.58 4.83 13.79
N LYS A 76 10.41 4.11 12.67
CA LYS A 76 11.00 4.54 11.39
C LYS A 76 10.22 5.76 10.87
N THR A 77 10.88 6.62 10.09
CA THR A 77 10.23 7.78 9.45
C THR A 77 9.02 7.36 8.63
N SER A 78 9.14 6.28 7.86
CA SER A 78 8.05 5.72 7.04
C SER A 78 6.89 5.16 7.87
N SER A 79 7.16 4.66 9.07
CA SER A 79 6.11 4.21 9.99
C SER A 79 5.30 5.40 10.52
N LEU A 80 5.96 6.49 10.91
CA LEU A 80 5.29 7.70 11.39
C LEU A 80 4.44 8.36 10.29
N GLU A 81 4.95 8.39 9.05
CA GLU A 81 4.21 8.82 7.87
C GLU A 81 2.97 7.95 7.61
N SER A 82 3.12 6.62 7.71
CA SER A 82 2.00 5.68 7.56
C SER A 82 0.93 5.89 8.63
N ILE A 83 1.33 6.15 9.88
CA ILE A 83 0.41 6.46 10.98
C ILE A 83 -0.36 7.76 10.68
N ARG A 84 0.34 8.82 10.24
CA ARG A 84 -0.27 10.11 9.90
C ARG A 84 -1.35 9.98 8.81
N HIS A 85 -1.03 9.30 7.72
CA HIS A 85 -2.01 9.03 6.67
C HIS A 85 -3.14 8.10 7.13
N GLY A 86 -2.82 7.13 7.98
CA GLY A 86 -3.79 6.23 8.61
C GLY A 86 -4.83 7.00 9.43
N LEU A 87 -4.37 7.93 10.28
CA LEU A 87 -5.22 8.80 11.09
C LEU A 87 -6.09 9.72 10.24
N ASN A 88 -5.51 10.38 9.23
CA ASN A 88 -6.29 11.25 8.32
C ASN A 88 -7.43 10.47 7.64
N ARG A 89 -7.14 9.26 7.14
CA ARG A 89 -8.17 8.41 6.53
C ARG A 89 -9.20 7.90 7.54
N HIS A 90 -8.78 7.57 8.77
CA HIS A 90 -9.68 7.12 9.83
C HIS A 90 -10.70 8.21 10.22
N LEU A 91 -10.25 9.45 10.37
CA LEU A 91 -11.11 10.58 10.71
C LEU A 91 -12.10 10.90 9.58
N LYS A 92 -11.70 10.75 8.31
CA LYS A 92 -12.55 10.98 7.14
C LYS A 92 -13.51 9.83 6.83
N ALA A 93 -13.19 8.61 7.27
CA ALA A 93 -14.01 7.44 7.03
C ALA A 93 -15.26 7.43 7.95
N PRO A 94 -16.34 6.75 7.53
CA PRO A 94 -17.46 6.45 8.42
C PRO A 94 -16.98 5.65 9.66
N PRO A 95 -17.54 5.91 10.86
CA PRO A 95 -18.65 6.82 11.15
C PRO A 95 -18.24 8.28 11.39
N ASN A 96 -16.94 8.57 11.45
CA ASN A 96 -16.40 9.86 11.90
C ASN A 96 -16.69 11.00 10.92
N ASN A 97 -16.61 10.72 9.60
CA ASN A 97 -16.95 11.61 8.49
C ASN A 97 -16.44 13.06 8.65
N LYS A 98 -15.24 13.25 9.21
CA LYS A 98 -14.65 14.58 9.37
C LYS A 98 -14.38 15.19 8.00
N GLU A 99 -14.74 16.45 7.82
CA GLU A 99 -14.54 17.16 6.55
C GLU A 99 -13.12 17.73 6.41
N PHE A 100 -12.45 17.96 7.54
CA PHE A 100 -11.10 18.51 7.56
C PHE A 100 -10.01 17.49 7.20
N ASP A 101 -8.88 17.97 6.71
CA ASP A 101 -7.66 17.21 6.45
C ASP A 101 -6.54 17.59 7.42
N ILE A 102 -6.13 16.65 8.29
CA ILE A 102 -5.08 16.90 9.30
C ILE A 102 -3.69 17.09 8.70
N ILE A 103 -3.53 16.92 7.39
CA ILE A 103 -2.26 17.05 6.66
C ILE A 103 -2.24 18.37 5.89
N LYS A 104 -3.36 18.75 5.27
CA LYS A 104 -3.42 19.87 4.32
C LYS A 104 -4.05 21.13 4.88
N ASP A 105 -4.99 21.02 5.83
CA ASP A 105 -5.77 22.17 6.25
C ASP A 105 -4.97 23.08 7.18
N ALA A 106 -5.13 24.39 7.02
CA ALA A 106 -4.39 25.39 7.78
C ALA A 106 -4.63 25.33 9.30
N ALA A 107 -5.77 24.77 9.73
CA ALA A 107 -6.10 24.58 11.13
C ALA A 107 -5.19 23.56 11.84
N PHE A 108 -4.42 22.78 11.08
CA PHE A 108 -3.47 21.76 11.56
C PHE A 108 -2.01 22.20 11.34
N ARG A 109 -1.74 23.50 11.43
CA ARG A 109 -0.40 24.03 11.22
C ARG A 109 0.60 23.56 12.29
N TYR A 110 0.20 23.53 13.57
CA TYR A 110 1.12 23.19 14.65
C TYR A 110 1.48 21.71 14.64
N VAL A 111 0.52 20.83 14.33
CA VAL A 111 0.81 19.41 14.16
C VAL A 111 1.76 19.17 12.99
N ASN A 112 1.61 19.90 11.89
CA ASN A 112 2.48 19.77 10.72
C ASN A 112 3.93 20.17 11.05
N MET A 113 4.11 21.26 11.79
CA MET A 113 5.43 21.69 12.28
C MET A 113 6.05 20.65 13.23
N SER A 114 5.27 20.12 14.16
CA SER A 114 5.72 19.09 15.11
C SER A 114 6.08 17.77 14.41
N TYR A 115 5.30 17.39 13.40
CA TYR A 115 5.61 16.23 12.56
C TYR A 115 6.93 16.41 11.80
N ASP A 116 7.18 17.58 11.22
CA ASP A 116 8.42 17.83 10.49
C ASP A 116 9.64 17.82 11.43
N ALA A 117 9.50 18.34 12.64
CA ALA A 117 10.51 18.24 13.69
C ALA A 117 10.78 16.78 14.09
N ALA A 118 9.73 16.00 14.37
CA ALA A 118 9.85 14.57 14.68
C ALA A 118 10.54 13.81 13.53
N ARG A 119 10.19 14.12 12.28
CA ARG A 119 10.81 13.52 11.10
C ARG A 119 12.30 13.83 10.99
N ALA A 120 12.70 15.06 11.32
CA ALA A 120 14.10 15.46 11.34
C ALA A 120 14.89 14.72 12.43
N GLU A 121 14.34 14.62 13.64
CA GLU A 121 14.93 13.85 14.76
C GLU A 121 15.12 12.38 14.39
N LEU A 122 14.07 11.74 13.83
CA LEU A 122 14.15 10.35 13.40
C LEU A 122 15.23 10.12 12.33
N LYS A 123 15.40 11.05 11.40
CA LYS A 123 16.47 10.96 10.40
C LYS A 123 17.85 11.08 11.03
N GLN A 124 18.04 12.02 11.97
CA GLN A 124 19.29 12.17 12.71
C GLN A 124 19.62 10.91 13.53
N ALA A 125 18.61 10.25 14.08
CA ALA A 125 18.75 8.97 14.79
C ALA A 125 18.92 7.74 13.87
N GLY A 126 19.13 7.93 12.56
CA GLY A 126 19.32 6.85 11.59
C GLY A 126 18.06 6.04 11.26
N LYS A 127 16.87 6.51 11.67
CA LYS A 127 15.56 5.86 11.42
C LYS A 127 14.91 6.30 10.10
N GLY A 128 15.65 7.00 9.25
CA GLY A 128 15.20 7.45 7.93
C GLY A 128 15.45 6.46 6.78
N ASN A 129 16.28 5.43 6.99
CA ASN A 129 16.73 4.56 5.92
C ASN A 129 15.67 3.53 5.50
N VAL A 130 15.61 3.29 4.20
CA VAL A 130 14.84 2.20 3.58
C VAL A 130 15.82 1.11 3.18
N GLU A 131 15.61 -0.10 3.69
CA GLU A 131 16.37 -1.27 3.29
C GLU A 131 15.73 -1.86 2.03
N HIS A 132 16.48 -1.85 0.94
CA HIS A 132 16.07 -2.46 -0.32
C HIS A 132 16.67 -3.86 -0.42
N TYR A 133 15.90 -4.81 -0.97
CA TYR A 133 16.44 -6.11 -1.34
C TYR A 133 17.52 -5.94 -2.42
N PRO A 134 18.57 -6.77 -2.41
CA PRO A 134 19.58 -6.74 -3.46
C PRO A 134 18.95 -7.04 -4.81
N ILE A 135 19.48 -6.39 -5.85
CA ILE A 135 19.05 -6.59 -7.23
C ILE A 135 19.58 -7.96 -7.68
N ILE A 136 18.71 -8.79 -8.25
CA ILE A 136 19.09 -10.04 -8.92
C ILE A 136 19.86 -9.66 -10.18
N GLN A 137 21.15 -9.99 -10.24
CA GLN A 137 22.00 -9.67 -11.38
C GLN A 137 21.77 -10.65 -12.54
N GLU A 138 22.23 -10.29 -13.74
CA GLU A 138 22.12 -11.18 -14.90
C GLU A 138 22.84 -12.51 -14.68
N SER A 139 24.02 -12.49 -14.05
CA SER A 139 24.77 -13.69 -13.68
C SER A 139 23.99 -14.59 -12.71
N ASP A 140 23.22 -14.01 -11.80
CA ASP A 140 22.38 -14.74 -10.85
C ASP A 140 21.23 -15.40 -11.61
N ARG A 141 20.61 -14.68 -12.55
CA ARG A 141 19.55 -15.20 -13.42
C ARG A 141 20.06 -16.38 -14.25
N GLU A 142 21.22 -16.23 -14.90
CA GLU A 142 21.84 -17.31 -15.67
C GLU A 142 22.08 -18.56 -14.81
N THR A 143 22.60 -18.37 -13.60
CA THR A 143 22.86 -19.46 -12.65
C THR A 143 21.56 -20.16 -12.26
N LEU A 144 20.49 -19.40 -11.99
CA LEU A 144 19.17 -19.96 -11.70
C LEU A 144 18.64 -20.80 -12.87
N TYR A 145 18.67 -20.29 -14.10
CA TYR A 145 18.18 -21.01 -15.29
C TYR A 145 19.00 -22.26 -15.62
N LYS A 146 20.30 -22.28 -15.30
CA LYS A 146 21.19 -23.45 -15.47
C LYS A 146 21.06 -24.47 -14.33
N SER A 147 20.38 -24.11 -13.22
CA SER A 147 20.25 -24.99 -12.06
C SER A 147 19.22 -26.11 -12.26
N VAL A 148 19.38 -27.21 -11.50
CA VAL A 148 18.40 -28.30 -11.46
C VAL A 148 17.00 -27.82 -11.06
N TYR A 149 16.92 -26.73 -10.29
CA TYR A 149 15.67 -26.20 -9.75
C TYR A 149 14.77 -25.55 -10.80
N LEU A 150 15.32 -25.11 -11.94
CA LEU A 150 14.55 -24.57 -13.08
C LEU A 150 14.65 -25.48 -14.32
N SER A 151 15.11 -26.72 -14.16
CA SER A 151 15.28 -27.65 -15.27
C SER A 151 13.94 -28.09 -15.85
N THR A 152 13.76 -27.93 -17.16
CA THR A 152 12.56 -28.39 -17.90
C THR A 152 12.47 -29.91 -18.01
N GLN A 153 13.53 -30.63 -17.66
CA GLN A 153 13.59 -32.09 -17.74
C GLN A 153 12.99 -32.79 -16.52
N THR A 154 12.59 -32.03 -15.49
CA THR A 154 11.92 -32.57 -14.31
C THR A 154 10.58 -31.88 -14.10
N PRO A 155 9.53 -32.58 -13.62
CA PRO A 155 8.24 -31.94 -13.33
C PRO A 155 8.36 -30.76 -12.37
N THR A 156 9.15 -30.91 -11.30
CA THR A 156 9.39 -29.85 -10.30
C THR A 156 10.16 -28.67 -10.89
N GLY A 157 11.23 -28.94 -11.65
CA GLY A 157 12.03 -27.89 -12.26
C GLY A 157 11.25 -27.09 -13.30
N LEU A 158 10.43 -27.77 -14.12
CA LEU A 158 9.55 -27.12 -15.08
C LEU A 158 8.52 -26.23 -14.36
N PHE A 159 7.88 -26.74 -13.31
CA PHE A 159 6.93 -25.97 -12.50
C PHE A 159 7.57 -24.70 -11.92
N ASN A 160 8.75 -24.83 -11.30
CA ASN A 160 9.48 -23.71 -10.73
C ASN A 160 9.90 -22.69 -11.78
N LYS A 161 10.36 -23.16 -12.96
CA LYS A 161 10.71 -22.27 -14.08
C LYS A 161 9.51 -21.44 -14.52
N VAL A 162 8.37 -22.08 -14.77
CA VAL A 162 7.14 -21.38 -15.16
C VAL A 162 6.72 -20.37 -14.10
N GLN A 163 6.76 -20.75 -12.82
CA GLN A 163 6.44 -19.84 -11.71
C GLN A 163 7.41 -18.66 -11.63
N TYR A 164 8.70 -18.90 -11.82
CA TYR A 164 9.74 -17.87 -11.82
C TYR A 164 9.54 -16.88 -12.97
N ASP A 165 9.36 -17.38 -14.19
CA ASP A 165 9.16 -16.56 -15.40
C ASP A 165 7.91 -15.68 -15.26
N ILE A 166 6.78 -16.25 -14.82
CA ILE A 166 5.55 -15.47 -14.62
C ILE A 166 5.78 -14.38 -13.56
N ARG A 167 6.48 -14.68 -12.47
CA ARG A 167 6.76 -13.70 -11.42
C ARG A 167 7.71 -12.60 -11.86
N LEU A 168 8.71 -12.94 -12.64
CA LEU A 168 9.72 -12.00 -13.12
C LEU A 168 9.15 -11.03 -14.15
N TYR A 169 8.37 -11.54 -15.12
CA TYR A 169 7.92 -10.74 -16.27
C TYR A 169 6.52 -10.16 -16.12
N PHE A 170 5.61 -10.79 -15.36
CA PHE A 170 4.20 -10.39 -15.33
C PHE A 170 3.69 -9.99 -13.96
N CYS A 171 4.29 -10.47 -12.87
CA CYS A 171 3.82 -10.14 -11.53
C CYS A 171 4.36 -8.79 -11.07
N ARG A 172 3.44 -7.96 -10.57
CA ARG A 172 3.76 -6.77 -9.79
C ARG A 172 3.43 -7.05 -8.33
N ARG A 173 4.17 -6.42 -7.42
CA ARG A 173 3.85 -6.37 -5.98
C ARG A 173 3.73 -7.75 -5.31
N GLY A 174 4.69 -8.65 -5.56
CA GLY A 174 4.81 -9.90 -4.80
C GLY A 174 3.77 -10.97 -5.17
N ALA A 175 3.44 -11.09 -6.46
CA ALA A 175 2.58 -12.15 -7.01
C ALA A 175 1.13 -12.16 -6.48
N GLU A 176 0.62 -11.02 -5.98
CA GLU A 176 -0.71 -10.91 -5.35
C GLU A 176 -1.85 -11.43 -6.28
N ASN A 177 -1.73 -11.20 -7.60
CA ASN A 177 -2.72 -11.62 -8.60
C ASN A 177 -2.37 -12.93 -9.31
N MET A 178 -1.24 -13.56 -8.98
CA MET A 178 -0.78 -14.74 -9.72
C MET A 178 -1.75 -15.92 -9.62
N HIS A 179 -2.44 -16.06 -8.49
CA HIS A 179 -3.42 -17.11 -8.25
C HIS A 179 -4.68 -17.01 -9.12
N THR A 180 -4.98 -15.82 -9.66
CA THR A 180 -6.13 -15.60 -10.55
C THR A 180 -5.75 -15.73 -12.03
N MET A 181 -4.46 -15.85 -12.35
CA MET A 181 -4.01 -15.94 -13.74
C MET A 181 -4.36 -17.29 -14.33
N THR A 182 -4.86 -17.27 -15.56
CA THR A 182 -5.18 -18.48 -16.33
C THR A 182 -4.53 -18.39 -17.71
N LYS A 183 -4.72 -19.40 -18.55
CA LYS A 183 -4.18 -19.39 -19.93
C LYS A 183 -4.68 -18.19 -20.74
N SER A 184 -5.92 -17.72 -20.51
CA SER A 184 -6.50 -16.58 -21.21
C SER A 184 -5.97 -15.23 -20.73
N THR A 185 -5.20 -15.20 -19.64
CA THR A 185 -4.50 -13.99 -19.19
C THR A 185 -3.39 -13.59 -20.15
N PHE A 186 -2.88 -14.54 -20.95
CA PHE A 186 -1.72 -14.37 -21.80
C PHE A 186 -2.06 -14.55 -23.28
N ALA A 187 -1.41 -13.75 -24.13
CA ALA A 187 -1.43 -13.92 -25.57
C ALA A 187 0.00 -14.05 -26.11
N LEU A 188 0.16 -14.94 -27.08
CA LEU A 188 1.36 -15.00 -27.90
C LEU A 188 1.28 -13.91 -28.98
N LYS A 189 2.31 -13.09 -29.07
CA LYS A 189 2.46 -12.03 -30.05
C LYS A 189 3.79 -12.21 -30.80
N THR A 190 3.93 -11.51 -31.91
CA THR A 190 5.18 -11.43 -32.67
C THR A 190 5.50 -9.97 -32.87
N ASP A 191 6.72 -9.57 -32.54
CA ASP A 191 7.19 -8.21 -32.78
C ASP A 191 7.37 -8.00 -34.29
N PRO A 192 6.66 -7.04 -34.91
CA PRO A 192 6.74 -6.80 -36.35
C PRO A 192 8.12 -6.33 -36.81
N ASN A 193 8.95 -5.76 -35.92
CA ASN A 193 10.28 -5.26 -36.28
C ASN A 193 11.35 -6.35 -36.21
N THR A 194 11.31 -7.20 -35.19
CA THR A 194 12.33 -8.23 -34.96
C THR A 194 11.90 -9.62 -35.43
N GLY A 195 10.61 -9.85 -35.65
CA GLY A 195 10.04 -11.17 -35.94
C GLY A 195 10.04 -12.13 -34.75
N MET A 196 10.49 -11.69 -33.56
CA MET A 196 10.57 -12.53 -32.38
C MET A 196 9.20 -12.69 -31.72
N ARG A 197 8.93 -13.91 -31.27
CA ARG A 197 7.70 -14.24 -30.52
C ARG A 197 7.89 -13.81 -29.07
N TYR A 198 6.84 -13.26 -28.48
CA TYR A 198 6.81 -12.89 -27.07
C TYR A 198 5.43 -13.17 -26.47
N ILE A 199 5.37 -13.25 -25.15
CA ILE A 199 4.11 -13.38 -24.41
C ILE A 199 3.76 -12.04 -23.78
N GLU A 200 2.51 -11.63 -24.00
CA GLU A 200 1.92 -10.41 -23.44
C GLU A 200 0.80 -10.78 -22.47
N LYS A 201 0.72 -10.07 -21.35
CA LYS A 201 -0.46 -10.11 -20.48
C LYS A 201 -1.52 -9.15 -20.99
N ILE A 202 -2.67 -9.69 -21.39
CA ILE A 202 -3.73 -8.96 -22.13
C ILE A 202 -4.97 -8.61 -21.29
N LEU A 203 -5.01 -9.04 -20.03
CA LEU A 203 -6.09 -8.69 -19.11
C LEU A 203 -5.66 -7.56 -18.17
N ASP A 204 -6.52 -6.54 -18.09
CA ASP A 204 -6.44 -5.50 -17.08
C ASP A 204 -6.88 -6.07 -15.73
N GLU A 205 -6.14 -5.73 -14.67
CA GLU A 205 -6.38 -6.20 -13.32
C GLU A 205 -6.53 -5.01 -12.39
N LEU A 206 -7.59 -5.02 -11.58
CA LEU A 206 -7.80 -3.98 -10.58
C LEU A 206 -6.61 -3.93 -9.62
N THR A 207 -5.85 -2.82 -9.64
CA THR A 207 -4.70 -2.68 -8.73
C THR A 207 -5.12 -2.25 -7.34
N LYS A 208 -4.37 -2.72 -6.34
CA LYS A 208 -4.67 -2.55 -4.91
C LYS A 208 -4.65 -1.12 -4.38
N ASN A 209 -3.77 -0.27 -4.92
CA ASN A 209 -3.52 1.09 -4.40
C ASN A 209 -4.16 2.20 -5.26
N HIS A 210 -4.56 1.89 -6.49
CA HIS A 210 -5.18 2.85 -7.43
C HIS A 210 -6.49 2.31 -8.00
N ARG A 211 -7.33 1.74 -7.13
CA ARG A 211 -8.64 1.17 -7.49
C ARG A 211 -9.51 2.24 -8.17
N GLY A 212 -9.55 2.22 -9.50
CA GLY A 212 -10.39 3.10 -10.33
C GLY A 212 -9.68 4.22 -11.11
N TYR A 213 -8.38 4.44 -10.90
CA TYR A 213 -7.59 5.44 -11.66
C TYR A 213 -6.41 4.82 -12.41
N ASP A 214 -6.31 3.49 -12.38
CA ASP A 214 -5.30 2.79 -13.15
C ASP A 214 -5.61 2.90 -14.65
N LYS A 215 -4.59 3.27 -15.44
CA LYS A 215 -4.68 3.40 -16.89
C LYS A 215 -3.80 2.36 -17.60
N GLU A 216 -3.09 1.51 -16.86
CA GLU A 216 -2.17 0.55 -17.45
C GLU A 216 -2.91 -0.69 -17.97
N THR A 217 -3.02 -0.78 -19.30
CA THR A 217 -3.66 -1.90 -20.00
C THR A 217 -2.76 -3.14 -20.15
N THR A 218 -1.45 -3.02 -19.92
CA THR A 218 -0.45 -4.07 -20.16
C THR A 218 0.63 -4.06 -19.09
N SER A 219 0.82 -5.17 -18.38
CA SER A 219 1.66 -5.21 -17.17
C SER A 219 2.97 -6.00 -17.29
N GLY A 220 3.45 -6.25 -18.51
CA GLY A 220 4.76 -6.88 -18.74
C GLY A 220 4.82 -7.69 -20.04
N VAL A 221 6.03 -7.90 -20.55
CA VAL A 221 6.34 -8.70 -21.75
C VAL A 221 7.40 -9.73 -21.37
N MET A 222 7.16 -10.99 -21.72
CA MET A 222 8.16 -12.06 -21.60
C MET A 222 8.65 -12.43 -23.00
N PRO A 223 9.97 -12.34 -23.28
CA PRO A 223 10.56 -12.78 -24.53
C PRO A 223 10.51 -14.30 -24.72
#